data_AF-A0A2N6E8P6-F1
#
_entry.id   AF-A0A2N6E8P6-F1
#
_cell.length_a   1.000
_cell.length_b   1.000
_cell.length_c   1.000
_cell.angle_alpha   90.00
_cell.angle_beta   90.00
_cell.angle_gamma   90.00
#
_symmetry.space_group_name_H-M   'P 1'
#
loop_
_entity.id
_entity.type
_entity.pdbx_description
1 polymer ?
#
loop_
_entity_poly.entity_id
_entity_poly.type
_entity_poly.pdbx_seq_one_letter_code
_entity_poly.pdbx_strand_id
1 'polypeptide(L)' 'MESETLVHQSNLSLDGEDYEILVFSRPDGSHVAKTFFATEDVIINDGASLDEALDKHRRLLPLAVDCRQCFRPSRRPL' A
#
# COMPACT_ATOMS: atom_id res chain seq x y z
N MET A 1 8.81 -18.43 7.68
CA MET A 1 8.94 -17.14 6.98
C MET A 1 8.82 -17.46 5.51
N GLU A 2 7.64 -17.29 4.94
CA GLU A 2 7.51 -17.36 3.49
C GLU A 2 8.21 -16.14 2.90
N SER A 3 9.18 -16.37 2.04
CA SER A 3 10.02 -15.31 1.49
C SER A 3 9.24 -14.64 0.36
N GLU A 4 8.46 -13.62 0.71
CA GLU A 4 7.87 -12.73 -0.28
C GLU A 4 8.98 -12.10 -1.12
N THR A 5 8.87 -12.17 -2.45
CA THR A 5 9.87 -11.64 -3.39
C THR A 5 9.33 -10.39 -4.06
N LEU A 6 10.06 -9.27 -4.00
CA LEU A 6 9.66 -8.05 -4.69
C LEU A 6 9.69 -8.28 -6.21
N VAL A 7 8.57 -8.09 -6.88
CA VAL A 7 8.41 -8.32 -8.32
C VAL A 7 8.00 -7.07 -9.10
N HIS A 8 7.48 -6.05 -8.42
CA HIS A 8 7.12 -4.78 -9.04
C HIS A 8 7.22 -3.61 -8.06
N GLN A 9 7.58 -2.45 -8.59
CA GLN A 9 7.63 -1.17 -7.87
C GLN A 9 7.07 -0.08 -8.78
N SER A 10 6.15 0.72 -8.24
CA SER A 10 5.64 1.92 -8.91
C SER A 10 5.27 2.99 -7.89
N ASN A 11 4.93 4.18 -8.37
CA ASN A 11 4.46 5.28 -7.54
C ASN A 11 3.02 5.65 -7.92
N LEU A 12 2.26 6.13 -6.96
CA LEU A 12 0.95 6.73 -7.16
C LEU A 12 0.96 8.13 -6.54
N SER A 13 0.76 9.15 -7.38
CA SER A 13 0.63 10.54 -6.95
C SER A 13 -0.80 10.82 -6.49
N LEU A 14 -0.99 11.26 -5.24
CA LEU A 14 -2.27 11.68 -4.67
C LEU A 14 -2.09 13.01 -3.96
N ASP A 15 -2.89 14.01 -4.32
CA ASP A 15 -2.86 15.37 -3.72
C ASP A 15 -1.46 16.02 -3.64
N GLY A 16 -0.60 15.72 -4.60
CA GLY A 16 0.78 16.25 -4.67
C GLY A 16 1.81 15.45 -3.87
N GLU A 17 1.41 14.37 -3.20
CA GLU A 17 2.29 13.44 -2.51
C GLU A 17 2.45 12.15 -3.32
N ASP A 18 3.68 11.64 -3.42
CA ASP A 18 3.99 10.39 -4.13
C ASP A 18 4.07 9.21 -3.16
N TYR A 19 3.22 8.22 -3.36
CA TYR A 19 3.16 7.01 -2.56
C TYR A 19 3.81 5.85 -3.31
N GLU A 20 4.82 5.22 -2.70
CA GLU A 20 5.44 4.02 -3.26
C GLU A 20 4.55 2.80 -3.06
N ILE A 21 4.36 2.03 -4.15
CA ILE A 21 3.65 0.76 -4.17
C ILE A 21 4.65 -0.33 -4.52
N LEU A 22 4.84 -1.24 -3.58
CA LEU A 22 5.69 -2.42 -3.72
C LEU A 22 4.80 -3.65 -3.85
N VAL A 23 4.96 -4.44 -4.92
CA VAL A 23 4.22 -5.69 -5.08
C VAL A 23 5.17 -6.87 -4.95
N PHE A 24 4.83 -7.78 -4.05
CA PHE A 24 5.59 -8.98 -3.77
C PHE A 24 4.82 -10.21 -4.24
N SER A 25 5.55 -11.20 -4.77
CA SER A 25 5.02 -12.53 -5.06
C SER A 25 5.27 -13.45 -3.86
N ARG A 26 4.29 -14.30 -3.55
CA ARG A 26 4.33 -15.33 -2.50
C ARG A 26 4.59 -16.72 -3.06
N PRO A 27 5.05 -17.68 -2.23
CA PRO A 27 5.30 -19.05 -2.68
C PRO A 27 4.08 -19.78 -3.27
N ASP A 28 2.87 -19.39 -2.88
CA ASP A 28 1.61 -19.93 -3.40
C ASP A 28 1.19 -19.34 -4.77
N GLY A 29 2.00 -18.44 -5.33
CA GLY A 29 1.74 -17.74 -6.58
C GLY A 29 0.86 -16.49 -6.44
N SER A 30 0.31 -16.22 -5.25
CA SER A 30 -0.42 -14.99 -4.98
C SER A 30 0.52 -13.78 -4.88
N HIS A 31 -0.07 -12.59 -4.93
CA HIS A 31 0.64 -11.33 -4.87
C HIS A 31 0.09 -10.44 -3.77
N VAL A 32 0.96 -9.63 -3.18
CA VAL A 32 0.61 -8.65 -2.17
C VAL A 32 1.22 -7.29 -2.52
N ALA A 33 0.37 -6.29 -2.66
CA ALA A 33 0.77 -4.90 -2.82
C ALA A 33 0.84 -4.22 -1.45
N LYS A 34 1.88 -3.40 -1.23
CA LYS A 34 2.15 -2.71 0.02
C LYS A 34 2.55 -1.26 -0.23
N THR A 35 2.05 -0.36 0.61
CA THR A 35 2.52 1.02 0.74
C THR A 35 2.83 1.29 2.21
N PHE A 36 4.07 1.66 2.49
CA PHE A 36 4.58 1.90 3.83
C PHE A 36 4.54 3.39 4.15
N PHE A 37 3.95 3.74 5.30
CA PHE A 37 3.96 5.10 5.85
C PHE A 37 4.86 5.22 7.09
N ALA A 38 5.07 4.09 7.80
CA ALA A 38 6.04 3.90 8.87
C ALA A 38 6.27 2.38 9.05
N THR A 39 7.21 1.98 9.91
CA THR A 39 7.57 0.57 10.15
C THR A 39 6.37 -0.33 10.49
N GLU A 40 5.37 0.21 11.20
CA GLU A 40 4.16 -0.52 11.63
C GLU A 40 2.87 0.03 10.98
N ASP A 41 3.01 0.93 10.00
CA ASP A 41 1.89 1.60 9.33
C ASP A 41 1.97 1.30 7.83
N VAL A 42 1.22 0.27 7.42
CA VAL A 42 1.29 -0.31 6.07
C VAL A 42 -0.12 -0.56 5.56
N ILE A 43 -0.41 -0.07 4.36
CA ILE A 43 -1.60 -0.45 3.62
C ILE A 43 -1.24 -1.66 2.77
N ILE A 44 -2.04 -2.72 2.84
CA ILE A 44 -1.79 -4.00 2.20
C ILE A 44 -3.02 -4.43 1.42
N ASN A 45 -2.83 -4.91 0.19
CA ASN A 45 -3.87 -5.58 -0.59
C ASN A 45 -3.33 -6.84 -1.26
N ASP A 46 -4.04 -7.96 -1.09
CA ASP A 46 -3.75 -9.21 -1.79
C ASP A 46 -4.51 -9.32 -3.11
N GLY A 47 -3.93 -10.06 -4.05
CA GLY A 47 -4.54 -10.47 -5.33
C GLY A 47 -3.97 -11.82 -5.81
N ALA A 48 -4.71 -12.53 -6.66
CA ALA A 48 -4.25 -13.81 -7.22
C ALA A 48 -3.17 -13.63 -8.29
N SER A 49 -3.04 -12.42 -8.86
CA SER A 49 -2.01 -12.04 -9.82
C SER A 49 -1.39 -10.68 -9.47
N LEU A 50 -0.26 -10.36 -10.12
CA LEU A 50 0.39 -9.06 -10.03
C LEU A 50 -0.59 -7.92 -10.34
N ASP A 51 -1.27 -8.02 -11.49
CA ASP A 51 -2.18 -6.98 -11.97
C ASP A 51 -3.37 -6.80 -11.04
N GLU A 52 -3.95 -7.90 -10.54
CA GLU A 52 -5.08 -7.83 -9.61
C GLU A 52 -4.68 -7.14 -8.29
N ALA A 53 -3.53 -7.50 -7.72
CA ALA A 53 -3.02 -6.89 -6.49
C ALA A 53 -2.74 -5.39 -6.71
N LEU A 54 -2.08 -5.04 -7.83
CA LEU A 54 -1.72 -3.66 -8.17
C LEU A 54 -2.96 -2.79 -8.42
N ASP A 55 -3.91 -3.25 -9.24
CA ASP A 55 -5.11 -2.49 -9.60
C ASP A 55 -6.01 -2.28 -8.39
N LYS A 56 -6.21 -3.34 -7.58
CA LYS A 56 -6.94 -3.24 -6.32
C LYS A 56 -6.29 -2.25 -5.38
N HIS A 57 -4.96 -2.29 -5.26
CA HIS A 57 -4.22 -1.38 -4.39
C HIS A 57 -4.32 0.06 -4.86
N ARG A 58 -4.09 0.35 -6.15
CA ARG A 58 -4.24 1.69 -6.71
C ARG A 58 -5.64 2.26 -6.55
N ARG A 59 -6.67 1.43 -6.66
CA ARG A 59 -8.06 1.84 -6.49
C ARG A 59 -8.41 2.18 -5.03
N LEU A 60 -7.87 1.43 -4.08
CA LEU A 60 -8.23 1.56 -2.66
C LEU A 60 -7.27 2.47 -1.87
N LEU A 61 -6.04 2.67 -2.34
CA LEU A 61 -5.03 3.49 -1.68
C LEU A 61 -5.50 4.92 -1.40
N PRO A 62 -6.17 5.64 -2.32
CA PRO A 62 -6.69 6.98 -2.04
C PRO A 62 -7.64 7.01 -0.84
N LEU A 63 -8.61 6.10 -0.82
CA LEU A 63 -9.58 6.00 0.28
C LEU A 63 -8.89 5.70 1.63
N ALA A 64 -7.91 4.80 1.63
CA ALA A 64 -7.19 4.43 2.83
C ALA A 64 -6.27 5.57 3.33
N VAL A 65 -5.68 6.36 2.41
CA VAL A 65 -4.95 7.59 2.74
C VAL A 65 -5.89 8.62 3.38
N ASP A 66 -7.06 8.85 2.79
CA ASP A 66 -8.05 9.81 3.32
C ASP A 66 -8.51 9.40 4.73
N CYS A 67 -8.86 8.11 4.93
CA CYS A 67 -9.22 7.59 6.24
C CYS A 67 -8.10 7.84 7.26
N ARG A 68 -6.84 7.60 6.88
CA ARG A 68 -5.69 7.83 7.76
C ARG A 68 -5.56 9.29 8.17
N GLN A 69 -5.87 10.24 7.29
CA GLN A 69 -5.85 11.67 7.61
C GLN A 69 -6.98 12.05 8.57
N CYS A 70 -8.18 11.50 8.41
CA CYS A 70 -9.33 11.75 9.30
C CYS A 70 -9.07 11.33 10.75
N PHE A 71 -8.28 10.27 10.98
CA PHE A 71 -7.98 9.76 12.33
C PHE A 71 -6.69 10.29 12.94
N ARG A 72 -5.98 11.22 12.28
CA ARG A 72 -4.86 11.91 12.93
C ARG A 72 -5.42 12.85 13.99
N PRO A 73 -5.18 12.61 15.31
CA PRO A 73 -5.62 13.55 16.33
C PRO A 73 -5.03 14.91 15.98
N SER A 74 -5.89 15.92 15.89
CA SER A 74 -5.46 17.30 15.72
C SER A 74 -4.41 17.58 16.79
N ARG A 75 -3.18 17.88 16.37
CA ARG A 75 -2.16 18.36 17.29
C ARG A 75 -2.72 19.66 17.87
N ARG A 76 -3.30 19.62 19.07
CA ARG A 76 -3.57 20.84 19.84
C ARG A 76 -2.22 21.55 19.98
N PRO A 77 -2.08 22.81 19.55
CA PRO A 77 -0.94 23.59 19.97
C PRO A 77 -1.06 23.73 21.49
N LEU A 78 0.01 23.35 22.19
CA LEU A 78 0.22 23.69 23.60
C LEU A 78 0.47 25.20 23.72
#